data_AF-A0A830HJU2-F1
#
_entry.id   AF-A0A830HJU2-F1
#
_cell.length_a   1.000
_cell.length_b   1.000
_cell.length_c   1.000
_cell.angle_alpha   90.00
_cell.angle_beta   90.00
_cell.angle_gamma   90.00
#
_symmetry.space_group_name_H-M   'P 1'
#
loop_
_entity.id
_entity.type
_entity.pdbx_description
1 polymer ?
#
loop_
_entity_poly.entity_id
_entity_poly.type
_entity_poly.pdbx_seq_one_letter_code
_entity_poly.pdbx_strand_id
1 'polypeptide(L)'
;MRVACRHRPASKPVGRRRLRSPLVNASTDVVGKKTSNKLPAISPAKDDDYADRICRLVHDAFKTTCIPGIRNALETAPAQTLPPPKAWPVWDEEAIATLTATPQCPGIARPVSLVIAASVPTLLGWYGYYKFSIEEELYEAEIRKPGGRATGFGGYGTLLPFVYSVILSVACRLADHPTASDYFFEVGGAWILATQVNLYVRVNELCKEAFPDESPPLHSWWAVLPPPMDVVVGLRQVHYLARYSAYVRGEQLDEDVVAEEYFPFIASERFTLAEFVREPKRWFAFTKDWDNWW
;
A
#
# COMPACT_ATOMS: atom_id res chain seq x y z
N MET A 1 -21.07 -34.13 56.19
CA MET A 1 -20.01 -33.53 55.35
C MET A 1 -20.66 -32.60 54.33
N ARG A 2 -20.54 -31.28 54.50
CA ARG A 2 -21.10 -30.27 53.58
C ARG A 2 -20.00 -29.86 52.60
N VAL A 3 -20.20 -30.12 51.31
CA VAL A 3 -19.32 -29.69 50.23
C VAL A 3 -19.58 -28.21 49.97
N ALA A 4 -18.60 -27.36 50.24
CA ALA A 4 -18.65 -25.93 49.96
C ALA A 4 -18.35 -25.68 48.48
N CYS A 5 -19.36 -25.36 47.68
CA CYS A 5 -19.19 -24.74 46.37
C CYS A 5 -18.55 -23.36 46.52
N ARG A 6 -17.28 -23.21 46.13
CA ARG A 6 -16.65 -21.90 45.94
C ARG A 6 -17.17 -21.28 44.64
N HIS A 7 -17.99 -20.23 44.76
CA HIS A 7 -18.24 -19.31 43.66
C HIS A 7 -16.93 -18.58 43.28
N ARG A 8 -16.49 -18.75 42.03
CA ARG A 8 -15.54 -17.82 41.39
C ARG A 8 -16.29 -16.53 41.06
N PRO A 9 -15.75 -15.34 41.36
CA PRO A 9 -16.35 -14.10 40.88
C PRO A 9 -16.16 -13.98 39.37
N ALA A 10 -17.22 -13.56 38.68
CA ALA A 10 -17.21 -13.23 37.26
C ALA A 10 -16.13 -12.17 37.00
N SER A 11 -15.18 -12.49 36.13
CA SER A 11 -14.23 -11.52 35.58
C SER A 11 -15.02 -10.42 34.86
N LYS A 12 -14.85 -9.18 35.32
CA LYS A 12 -15.40 -7.99 34.65
C LYS A 12 -14.93 -7.97 33.19
N PRO A 13 -15.78 -7.60 32.23
CA PRO A 13 -15.33 -7.37 30.86
C PRO A 13 -14.29 -6.26 30.89
N VAL A 14 -13.07 -6.59 30.45
CA VAL A 14 -12.01 -5.61 30.20
C VAL A 14 -12.56 -4.69 29.11
N GLY A 15 -12.84 -3.45 29.49
CA GLY A 15 -13.34 -2.45 28.58
C GLY A 15 -12.40 -2.33 27.39
N ARG A 16 -12.94 -2.52 26.17
CA ARG A 16 -12.27 -2.13 24.93
C ARG A 16 -11.78 -0.69 25.13
N ARG A 17 -10.46 -0.50 25.16
CA ARG A 17 -9.87 0.79 24.83
C ARG A 17 -10.32 1.05 23.40
N ARG A 18 -11.39 1.81 23.23
CA ARG A 18 -11.62 2.53 21.97
C ARG A 18 -10.31 3.25 21.72
N LEU A 19 -9.59 2.88 20.68
CA LEU A 19 -8.63 3.75 20.03
C LEU A 19 -9.44 4.92 19.48
N ARG A 20 -9.88 5.81 20.37
CA ARG A 20 -10.22 7.17 20.00
C ARG A 20 -8.87 7.75 19.61
N SER A 21 -8.58 7.74 18.32
CA SER A 21 -7.56 8.62 17.75
C SER A 21 -7.84 10.01 18.33
N PRO A 22 -6.88 10.63 19.03
CA PRO A 22 -7.04 12.00 19.47
C PRO A 22 -7.07 12.85 18.20
N LEU A 23 -8.27 13.20 17.74
CA LEU A 23 -8.49 14.34 16.87
C LEU A 23 -8.17 15.59 17.71
N VAL A 24 -6.88 15.89 17.87
CA VAL A 24 -6.41 17.14 18.45
C VAL A 24 -5.17 17.59 17.68
N ASN A 25 -5.38 18.62 16.85
CA ASN A 25 -4.38 19.54 16.32
C ASN A 25 -3.34 18.96 15.35
N ALA A 26 -3.78 18.42 14.22
CA ALA A 26 -2.92 18.34 13.03
C ALA A 26 -2.66 19.77 12.52
N SER A 27 -1.38 20.07 12.27
CA SER A 27 -0.87 21.34 11.74
C SER A 27 -1.78 21.92 10.65
N THR A 28 -2.16 23.19 10.82
CA THR A 28 -3.09 23.96 9.99
C THR A 28 -2.68 24.13 8.51
N ASP A 29 -1.54 23.59 8.09
CA ASP A 29 -1.06 23.72 6.70
C ASP A 29 -1.52 22.59 5.76
N VAL A 30 -2.08 21.48 6.28
CA VAL A 30 -2.47 20.33 5.44
C VAL A 30 -3.99 20.21 5.22
N VAL A 31 -4.81 20.76 6.12
CA VAL A 31 -6.27 20.50 6.18
C VAL A 31 -7.12 21.44 5.28
N GLY A 32 -6.49 22.23 4.41
CA GLY A 32 -7.17 23.36 3.74
C GLY A 32 -7.18 23.39 2.21
N LYS A 33 -6.83 22.32 1.49
CA LYS A 33 -6.82 22.39 0.01
C LYS A 33 -8.20 22.03 -0.57
N LYS A 34 -8.98 23.08 -0.87
CA LYS A 34 -10.08 23.07 -1.84
C LYS A 34 -9.70 22.17 -3.02
N THR A 35 -10.61 21.28 -3.42
CA THR A 35 -10.55 20.48 -4.65
C THR A 35 -10.31 21.39 -5.85
N SER A 36 -9.05 21.58 -6.20
CA SER A 36 -8.65 22.24 -7.44
C SER A 36 -8.89 21.26 -8.56
N ASN A 37 -9.64 21.66 -9.58
CA ASN A 37 -9.83 20.86 -10.81
C ASN A 37 -8.54 20.73 -11.63
N LYS A 38 -7.40 21.22 -11.14
CA LYS A 38 -6.09 21.16 -11.79
C LYS A 38 -5.04 20.66 -10.82
N LEU A 39 -4.16 19.79 -11.32
CA LEU A 39 -2.96 19.35 -10.60
C LEU A 39 -1.99 20.52 -10.39
N PRO A 40 -1.27 20.59 -9.26
CA PRO A 40 -0.20 21.56 -9.06
C PRO A 40 0.89 21.42 -10.13
N ALA A 41 1.65 22.47 -10.43
CA ALA A 41 2.75 22.38 -11.37
C ALA A 41 3.84 21.38 -10.89
N ILE A 42 4.50 20.72 -11.83
CA ILE A 42 5.63 19.83 -11.54
C ILE A 42 6.85 20.70 -11.22
N SER A 43 7.51 20.41 -10.10
CA SER A 43 8.80 21.01 -9.77
C SER A 43 9.88 20.48 -10.71
N PRO A 44 10.75 21.36 -11.27
CA PRO A 44 11.86 20.93 -12.11
C PRO A 44 12.83 20.07 -11.31
N ALA A 45 13.48 19.14 -12.00
CA ALA A 45 14.56 18.35 -11.40
C ALA A 45 15.72 19.25 -11.00
N LYS A 46 16.39 18.92 -9.88
CA LYS A 46 17.61 19.61 -9.47
C LYS A 46 18.80 19.05 -10.25
N ASP A 47 19.66 19.92 -10.76
CA ASP A 47 20.77 19.51 -11.65
C ASP A 47 21.76 18.54 -10.99
N ASP A 48 21.93 18.64 -9.67
CA ASP A 48 22.84 17.84 -8.85
C ASP A 48 22.20 16.57 -8.25
N ASP A 49 20.88 16.39 -8.36
CA ASP A 49 20.18 15.21 -7.85
C ASP A 49 20.05 14.12 -8.93
N TYR A 50 21.10 13.30 -9.04
CA TYR A 50 21.12 12.16 -9.97
C TYR A 50 20.00 11.15 -9.73
N ALA A 51 19.59 10.94 -8.47
CA ALA A 51 18.55 9.97 -8.15
C ALA A 51 17.19 10.45 -8.66
N ASP A 52 16.84 11.72 -8.43
CA ASP A 52 15.63 12.35 -8.96
C ASP A 52 15.58 12.27 -10.49
N ARG A 53 16.69 12.60 -11.16
CA ARG A 53 16.80 12.55 -12.63
C ARG A 53 16.62 11.14 -13.18
N ILE A 54 17.24 10.13 -12.57
CA ILE A 54 17.09 8.75 -13.00
C ILE A 54 15.66 8.26 -12.79
N CYS A 55 15.03 8.60 -11.66
CA CYS A 55 13.64 8.24 -11.39
C CYS A 55 12.70 8.79 -12.46
N ARG A 56 12.82 10.09 -12.77
CA ARG A 56 12.04 10.76 -13.82
C ARG A 56 12.32 10.22 -15.21
N LEU A 57 13.59 9.98 -15.54
CA LEU A 57 13.99 9.44 -16.83
C LEU A 57 13.38 8.06 -17.08
N VAL A 58 13.50 7.15 -16.11
CA VAL A 58 12.94 5.79 -16.23
C VAL A 58 11.42 5.86 -16.29
N HIS A 59 10.79 6.66 -15.43
CA HIS A 59 9.35 6.91 -15.46
C HIS A 59 8.89 7.37 -16.86
N ASP A 60 9.50 8.42 -17.39
CA ASP A 60 9.13 9.02 -18.67
C ASP A 60 9.41 8.07 -19.84
N ALA A 61 10.54 7.36 -19.81
CA ALA A 61 10.88 6.36 -20.82
C ALA A 61 9.76 5.30 -20.92
N PHE A 62 9.36 4.69 -19.81
CA PHE A 62 8.31 3.67 -19.83
C PHE A 62 6.90 4.23 -20.05
N LYS A 63 6.65 5.49 -19.66
CA LYS A 63 5.39 6.17 -20.01
C LYS A 63 5.26 6.41 -21.51
N THR A 64 6.36 6.67 -22.22
CA THR A 64 6.32 6.86 -23.69
C THR A 64 6.08 5.57 -24.47
N THR A 65 6.38 4.40 -23.90
CA THR A 65 6.13 3.12 -24.55
C THR A 65 4.68 2.62 -24.38
N CYS A 66 3.90 3.23 -23.48
CA CYS A 66 2.47 2.95 -23.35
C CYS A 66 1.69 3.46 -24.58
N ILE A 67 0.82 2.59 -25.11
CA ILE A 67 -0.13 3.00 -26.14
C ILE A 67 -1.02 4.14 -25.61
N PRO A 68 -1.37 5.15 -26.44
CA PRO A 68 -2.07 6.35 -25.97
C PRO A 68 -3.36 6.06 -25.19
N GLY A 69 -4.15 5.05 -25.59
CA GLY A 69 -5.38 4.69 -24.90
C GLY A 69 -5.15 4.22 -23.46
N ILE A 70 -4.15 3.36 -23.24
CA ILE A 70 -3.78 2.90 -21.89
C ILE A 70 -3.18 4.05 -21.09
N ARG A 71 -2.28 4.83 -21.70
CA ARG A 71 -1.66 5.98 -21.03
C ARG A 71 -2.70 6.98 -20.54
N ASN A 72 -3.70 7.30 -21.37
CA ASN A 72 -4.78 8.22 -20.99
C ASN A 72 -5.66 7.63 -19.88
N ALA A 73 -5.91 6.32 -19.90
CA ALA A 73 -6.67 5.64 -18.84
C ALA A 73 -5.89 5.54 -17.51
N LEU A 74 -4.57 5.65 -17.55
CA LEU A 74 -3.69 5.60 -16.39
C LEU A 74 -3.17 6.98 -15.97
N GLU A 75 -3.62 8.05 -16.62
CA GLU A 75 -3.16 9.40 -16.32
C GLU A 75 -3.66 9.84 -14.94
N THR A 76 -2.75 10.43 -14.18
CA THR A 76 -3.08 10.94 -12.85
C THR A 76 -4.08 12.08 -12.95
N ALA A 77 -5.18 11.95 -12.23
CA ALA A 77 -6.23 12.96 -12.16
C ALA A 77 -6.10 13.82 -10.89
N PRO A 78 -6.65 15.04 -10.87
CA PRO A 78 -6.89 15.76 -9.62
C PRO A 78 -7.76 14.91 -8.67
N ALA A 79 -7.54 15.06 -7.36
CA ALA A 79 -8.35 14.36 -6.38
C ALA A 79 -9.85 14.66 -6.56
N GLN A 80 -10.63 13.59 -6.67
CA GLN A 80 -12.08 13.62 -6.70
C GLN A 80 -12.60 13.09 -5.37
N THR A 81 -13.65 13.72 -4.84
CA THR A 81 -14.39 13.17 -3.72
C THR A 81 -15.16 11.96 -4.22
N LEU A 82 -14.69 10.77 -3.87
CA LEU A 82 -15.45 9.54 -4.08
C LEU A 82 -16.21 9.23 -2.80
N PRO A 83 -17.43 8.68 -2.90
CA PRO A 83 -18.11 8.17 -1.72
C PRO A 83 -17.24 7.07 -1.08
N PRO A 84 -17.16 7.03 0.27
CA PRO A 84 -16.37 6.02 0.95
C PRO A 84 -16.91 4.63 0.58
N PRO A 85 -16.05 3.71 0.11
CA PRO A 85 -16.50 2.36 -0.21
C PRO A 85 -16.94 1.69 1.08
N LYS A 86 -18.11 1.05 1.08
CA LYS A 86 -18.55 0.28 2.24
C LYS A 86 -17.62 -0.91 2.42
N ALA A 87 -17.29 -1.24 3.67
CA ALA A 87 -16.51 -2.44 3.99
C ALA A 87 -17.20 -3.73 3.48
N TRP A 88 -18.53 -3.71 3.36
CA TRP A 88 -19.34 -4.79 2.79
C TRP A 88 -20.69 -4.27 2.30
N PRO A 89 -21.20 -4.71 1.12
CA PRO A 89 -20.58 -5.63 0.15
C PRO A 89 -19.48 -4.94 -0.68
N VAL A 90 -18.40 -5.67 -0.99
CA VAL A 90 -17.22 -5.18 -1.73
C VAL A 90 -17.44 -4.87 -3.23
N TRP A 91 -18.69 -4.91 -3.69
CA TRP A 91 -19.06 -4.74 -5.10
C TRP A 91 -20.21 -3.74 -5.30
N ASP A 92 -20.40 -2.79 -4.39
CA ASP A 92 -21.29 -1.66 -4.62
C ASP A 92 -20.69 -0.65 -5.62
N GLU A 93 -21.49 0.30 -6.08
CA GLU A 93 -21.06 1.29 -7.08
C GLU A 93 -19.88 2.12 -6.56
N GLU A 94 -19.86 2.39 -5.26
CA GLU A 94 -18.83 3.12 -4.54
C GLU A 94 -17.50 2.35 -4.48
N ALA A 95 -17.56 1.04 -4.18
CA ALA A 95 -16.43 0.13 -4.24
C ALA A 95 -15.84 0.05 -5.65
N ILE A 96 -16.68 -0.11 -6.68
CA ILE A 96 -16.23 -0.17 -8.07
C ILE A 96 -15.61 1.16 -8.51
N ALA A 97 -16.21 2.30 -8.13
CA ALA A 97 -15.67 3.62 -8.42
C ALA A 97 -14.29 3.83 -7.76
N THR A 98 -14.12 3.41 -6.50
CA THR A 98 -12.85 3.50 -5.77
C THR A 98 -11.77 2.59 -6.37
N LEU A 99 -12.17 1.38 -6.78
CA LEU A 99 -11.30 0.42 -7.43
C LEU A 99 -10.82 0.97 -8.78
N THR A 100 -11.75 1.31 -9.66
CA THR A 100 -11.46 1.68 -11.05
C THR A 100 -10.97 3.13 -11.21
N ALA A 101 -10.92 3.89 -10.11
CA ALA A 101 -10.37 5.24 -10.11
C ALA A 101 -8.91 5.22 -10.59
N THR A 102 -8.65 6.05 -11.61
CA THR A 102 -7.29 6.35 -12.07
C THR A 102 -6.45 6.89 -10.90
N PRO A 103 -5.11 6.87 -11.00
CA PRO A 103 -4.26 7.47 -9.99
C PRO A 103 -4.71 8.91 -9.72
N GLN A 104 -4.73 9.34 -8.45
CA GLN A 104 -5.12 10.70 -8.07
C GLN A 104 -4.06 11.41 -7.25
N CYS A 105 -4.02 12.75 -7.33
CA CYS A 105 -3.15 13.54 -6.45
C CYS A 105 -3.97 14.64 -5.72
N PRO A 106 -4.08 14.59 -4.38
CA PRO A 106 -3.59 13.55 -3.46
C PRO A 106 -4.15 12.14 -3.72
N GLY A 107 -3.41 11.08 -3.33
CA GLY A 107 -3.79 9.67 -3.55
C GLY A 107 -5.08 9.26 -2.86
N ILE A 108 -5.80 8.28 -3.42
CA ILE A 108 -7.08 7.79 -2.87
C ILE A 108 -6.86 6.63 -1.91
N ALA A 109 -7.61 6.62 -0.80
CA ALA A 109 -7.61 5.51 0.14
C ALA A 109 -8.29 4.28 -0.48
N ARG A 110 -7.56 3.18 -0.58
CA ARG A 110 -8.06 1.89 -1.09
C ARG A 110 -7.96 0.85 0.04
N PRO A 111 -9.07 0.51 0.73
CA PRO A 111 -9.05 -0.45 1.84
C PRO A 111 -8.47 -1.80 1.42
N VAL A 112 -7.82 -2.51 2.36
CA VAL A 112 -7.20 -3.81 2.12
C VAL A 112 -8.25 -4.83 1.70
N SER A 113 -9.39 -4.85 2.37
CA SER A 113 -10.54 -5.69 2.02
C SER A 113 -10.91 -5.56 0.54
N LEU A 114 -11.01 -4.33 0.06
CA LEU A 114 -11.35 -4.01 -1.32
C LEU A 114 -10.26 -4.46 -2.30
N VAL A 115 -8.98 -4.23 -1.97
CA VAL A 115 -7.85 -4.68 -2.79
C VAL A 115 -7.80 -6.20 -2.86
N ILE A 116 -7.99 -6.91 -1.75
CA ILE A 116 -8.02 -8.39 -1.74
C ILE A 116 -9.19 -8.92 -2.56
N ALA A 117 -10.39 -8.36 -2.36
CA ALA A 117 -11.60 -8.78 -3.06
C ALA A 117 -11.47 -8.69 -4.58
N ALA A 118 -10.79 -7.65 -5.09
CA ALA A 118 -10.53 -7.50 -6.52
C ALA A 118 -9.32 -8.32 -7.02
N SER A 119 -8.32 -8.54 -6.17
CA SER A 119 -7.08 -9.23 -6.54
C SER A 119 -7.21 -10.74 -6.62
N VAL A 120 -7.99 -11.37 -5.74
CA VAL A 120 -8.14 -12.84 -5.74
C VAL A 120 -8.81 -13.36 -7.03
N PRO A 121 -9.95 -12.80 -7.49
CA PRO A 121 -10.61 -13.29 -8.71
C PRO A 121 -9.82 -13.00 -9.99
N THR A 122 -8.95 -11.99 -9.97
CA THR A 122 -8.15 -11.56 -11.13
C THR A 122 -6.74 -12.19 -11.14
N LEU A 123 -6.47 -13.17 -10.28
CA LEU A 123 -5.14 -13.80 -10.13
C LEU A 123 -4.02 -12.76 -9.95
N LEU A 124 -4.25 -11.80 -9.04
CA LEU A 124 -3.36 -10.66 -8.74
C LEU A 124 -3.24 -9.62 -9.87
N GLY A 125 -3.96 -9.76 -10.98
CA GLY A 125 -3.98 -8.74 -12.05
C GLY A 125 -4.41 -7.38 -11.51
N TRP A 126 -5.44 -7.37 -10.65
CA TRP A 126 -5.88 -6.15 -9.98
C TRP A 126 -4.86 -5.61 -8.98
N TYR A 127 -4.15 -6.48 -8.27
CA TYR A 127 -3.06 -6.07 -7.37
C TYR A 127 -1.96 -5.33 -8.14
N GLY A 128 -1.66 -5.76 -9.37
CA GLY A 128 -0.76 -5.05 -10.28
C GLY A 128 -1.25 -3.63 -10.59
N TYR A 129 -2.54 -3.46 -10.91
CA TYR A 129 -3.12 -2.12 -11.11
C TYR A 129 -3.08 -1.26 -9.85
N TYR A 130 -3.43 -1.83 -8.69
CA TYR A 130 -3.31 -1.15 -7.40
C TYR A 130 -1.87 -0.67 -7.15
N LYS A 131 -0.87 -1.54 -7.39
CA LYS A 131 0.56 -1.23 -7.24
C LYS A 131 1.01 -0.10 -8.16
N PHE A 132 0.58 -0.15 -9.43
CA PHE A 132 0.81 0.92 -10.37
C PHE A 132 0.25 2.24 -9.83
N SER A 133 -1.01 2.24 -9.40
CA SER A 133 -1.69 3.45 -8.95
C SER A 133 -1.00 4.08 -7.75
N ILE A 134 -0.70 3.32 -6.70
CA ILE A 134 -0.05 3.91 -5.51
C ILE A 134 1.35 4.47 -5.81
N GLU A 135 2.13 3.81 -6.67
CA GLU A 135 3.47 4.29 -7.04
C GLU A 135 3.37 5.59 -7.83
N GLU A 136 2.42 5.67 -8.75
CA GLU A 136 2.15 6.87 -9.54
C GLU A 136 1.61 8.02 -8.68
N GLU A 137 0.69 7.75 -7.75
CA GLU A 137 0.14 8.74 -6.82
C GLU A 137 1.24 9.33 -5.93
N LEU A 138 2.14 8.50 -5.41
CA LEU A 138 3.26 8.95 -4.59
C LEU A 138 4.29 9.72 -5.42
N TYR A 139 4.63 9.25 -6.62
CA TYR A 139 5.53 9.95 -7.54
C TYR A 139 5.01 11.34 -7.90
N GLU A 140 3.73 11.44 -8.28
CA GLU A 140 3.10 12.71 -8.62
C GLU A 140 2.99 13.65 -7.40
N ALA A 141 2.68 13.11 -6.22
CA ALA A 141 2.68 13.89 -4.98
C ALA A 141 4.07 14.43 -4.62
N GLU A 142 5.13 13.67 -4.89
CA GLU A 142 6.52 14.06 -4.64
C GLU A 142 6.99 15.17 -5.57
N ILE A 143 6.83 14.99 -6.89
CA ILE A 143 7.34 15.96 -7.88
C ILE A 143 6.52 17.25 -7.93
N ARG A 144 5.27 17.24 -7.45
CA ARG A 144 4.39 18.43 -7.43
C ARG A 144 4.45 19.23 -6.14
N LYS A 145 5.18 18.76 -5.12
CA LYS A 145 5.53 19.59 -3.96
C LYS A 145 6.50 20.70 -4.40
N PRO A 146 6.41 21.93 -3.85
CA PRO A 146 7.38 22.98 -4.13
C PRO A 146 8.80 22.51 -3.79
N GLY A 147 9.70 22.49 -4.79
CA GLY A 147 11.07 21.97 -4.62
C GLY A 147 11.14 20.45 -4.40
N GLY A 148 10.08 19.73 -4.72
CA GLY A 148 9.94 18.29 -4.58
C GLY A 148 10.86 17.49 -5.48
N ARG A 149 11.23 16.29 -5.03
CA ARG A 149 12.11 15.34 -5.73
C ARG A 149 11.42 13.99 -5.82
N ALA A 150 11.60 13.28 -6.92
CA ALA A 150 11.20 11.89 -7.07
C ALA A 150 12.13 11.00 -6.24
N THR A 151 11.54 10.19 -5.38
CA THR A 151 12.22 9.17 -4.57
C THR A 151 11.90 7.75 -5.01
N GLY A 152 10.95 7.60 -5.95
CA GLY A 152 10.62 6.36 -6.62
C GLY A 152 10.34 6.58 -8.11
N PHE A 153 10.20 5.47 -8.84
CA PHE A 153 10.09 5.47 -10.31
C PHE A 153 8.65 5.70 -10.83
N GLY A 154 7.68 5.93 -9.95
CA GLY A 154 6.26 6.01 -10.30
C GLY A 154 5.68 4.67 -10.78
N GLY A 155 4.40 4.67 -11.14
CA GLY A 155 3.71 3.46 -11.57
C GLY A 155 4.31 2.94 -12.88
N TYR A 156 4.57 3.86 -13.81
CA TYR A 156 5.19 3.55 -15.10
C TYR A 156 6.59 2.96 -14.95
N GLY A 157 7.45 3.62 -14.17
CA GLY A 157 8.84 3.19 -14.01
C GLY A 157 9.00 2.01 -13.04
N THR A 158 8.03 1.70 -12.19
CA THR A 158 8.09 0.51 -11.33
C THR A 158 7.53 -0.74 -12.01
N LEU A 159 6.28 -0.70 -12.50
CA LEU A 159 5.58 -1.91 -12.96
C LEU A 159 5.92 -2.29 -14.40
N LEU A 160 6.07 -1.32 -15.31
CA LEU A 160 6.27 -1.64 -16.73
C LEU A 160 7.61 -2.29 -17.04
N PRO A 161 8.75 -1.95 -16.41
CA PRO A 161 9.99 -2.69 -16.63
C PRO A 161 9.86 -4.16 -16.23
N PHE A 162 9.14 -4.45 -15.14
CA PHE A 162 8.84 -5.82 -14.74
C PHE A 162 8.00 -6.54 -15.80
N VAL A 163 6.88 -5.93 -16.23
CA VAL A 163 6.00 -6.51 -17.27
C VAL A 163 6.76 -6.73 -18.57
N TYR A 164 7.59 -5.78 -19.00
CA TYR A 164 8.40 -5.89 -20.22
C TYR A 164 9.42 -7.02 -20.10
N SER A 165 10.06 -7.15 -18.94
CA SER A 165 11.00 -8.24 -18.67
C SER A 165 10.31 -9.61 -18.73
N VAL A 166 9.10 -9.73 -18.20
CA VAL A 166 8.31 -10.98 -18.30
C VAL A 166 7.91 -11.27 -19.75
N ILE A 167 7.44 -10.27 -20.51
CA ILE A 167 7.08 -10.44 -21.93
C ILE A 167 8.31 -10.86 -22.75
N LEU A 168 9.45 -10.20 -22.54
CA LEU A 168 10.71 -10.53 -23.21
C LEU A 168 11.18 -11.93 -22.83
N SER A 169 11.05 -12.32 -21.56
CA SER A 169 11.36 -13.67 -21.10
C SER A 169 10.56 -14.72 -21.87
N VAL A 170 9.23 -14.55 -21.94
CA VAL A 170 8.34 -15.45 -22.71
C VAL A 170 8.71 -15.44 -24.20
N ALA A 171 8.94 -14.27 -24.80
CA ALA A 171 9.31 -14.16 -26.21
C ALA A 171 10.63 -14.89 -26.52
N CYS A 172 11.65 -14.72 -25.67
CA CYS A 172 12.92 -15.46 -25.78
C CYS A 172 12.71 -16.96 -25.64
N ARG A 173 11.83 -17.41 -24.73
CA ARG A 173 11.51 -18.83 -24.56
C ARG A 173 10.84 -19.41 -25.81
N LEU A 174 9.91 -18.68 -26.41
CA LEU A 174 9.24 -19.08 -27.66
C LEU A 174 10.18 -19.08 -28.87
N ALA A 175 11.22 -18.24 -28.85
CA ALA A 175 12.27 -18.18 -29.87
C ALA A 175 13.45 -19.15 -29.62
N ASP A 176 13.30 -20.11 -28.70
CA ASP A 176 14.34 -21.10 -28.33
C ASP A 176 15.65 -20.46 -27.81
N HIS A 177 15.52 -19.35 -27.09
CA HIS A 177 16.62 -18.66 -26.38
C HIS A 177 16.43 -18.76 -24.85
N PRO A 178 16.59 -19.95 -24.23
CA PRO A 178 16.30 -20.19 -22.82
C PRO A 178 17.15 -19.35 -21.87
N THR A 179 18.44 -19.16 -22.16
CA THR A 179 19.34 -18.36 -21.31
C THR A 179 18.94 -16.89 -21.26
N ALA A 180 18.52 -16.31 -22.39
CA ALA A 180 18.01 -14.94 -22.43
C ALA A 180 16.66 -14.83 -21.69
N SER A 181 15.81 -15.85 -21.85
CA SER A 181 14.54 -15.95 -21.12
C SER A 181 14.75 -15.89 -19.61
N ASP A 182 15.68 -16.70 -19.09
CA ASP A 182 15.98 -16.78 -17.66
C ASP A 182 16.55 -15.44 -17.15
N TYR A 183 17.47 -14.84 -17.91
CA TYR A 183 18.04 -13.53 -17.58
C TYR A 183 16.98 -12.43 -17.47
N PHE A 184 16.06 -12.32 -18.45
CA PHE A 184 14.99 -11.33 -18.37
C PHE A 184 14.05 -11.59 -17.19
N PHE A 185 13.73 -12.85 -16.91
CA PHE A 185 12.89 -13.19 -15.75
C PHE A 185 13.55 -12.78 -14.43
N GLU A 186 14.84 -13.08 -14.25
CA GLU A 186 15.64 -12.72 -13.08
C GLU A 186 15.76 -11.21 -12.91
N VAL A 187 16.07 -10.48 -13.99
CA VAL A 187 16.15 -9.01 -13.97
C VAL A 187 14.80 -8.39 -13.61
N GLY A 188 13.70 -8.90 -14.16
CA GLY A 188 12.35 -8.47 -13.79
C GLY A 188 12.05 -8.71 -12.32
N GLY A 189 12.37 -9.91 -11.80
CA GLY A 189 12.20 -10.26 -10.39
C GLY A 189 13.02 -9.37 -9.45
N ALA A 190 14.29 -9.13 -9.78
CA ALA A 190 15.16 -8.24 -9.02
C ALA A 190 14.65 -6.79 -9.04
N TRP A 191 14.16 -6.31 -10.19
CA TRP A 191 13.60 -4.97 -10.33
C TRP A 191 12.37 -4.75 -9.45
N ILE A 192 11.39 -5.67 -9.53
CA ILE A 192 10.16 -5.52 -8.73
C ILE A 192 10.45 -5.66 -7.23
N LEU A 193 11.44 -6.48 -6.83
CA LEU A 193 11.86 -6.60 -5.45
C LEU A 193 12.55 -5.33 -4.94
N ALA A 194 13.47 -4.76 -5.72
CA ALA A 194 14.18 -3.53 -5.36
C ALA A 194 13.23 -2.34 -5.20
N THR A 195 12.30 -2.18 -6.14
CA THR A 195 11.26 -1.15 -6.08
C THR A 195 10.30 -1.37 -4.91
N GLN A 196 9.94 -2.63 -4.60
CA GLN A 196 9.13 -2.98 -3.44
C GLN A 196 9.78 -2.61 -2.10
N VAL A 197 11.10 -2.84 -1.96
CA VAL A 197 11.85 -2.40 -0.77
C VAL A 197 11.84 -0.87 -0.64
N ASN A 198 12.07 -0.16 -1.75
CA ASN A 198 12.03 1.30 -1.78
C ASN A 198 10.64 1.84 -1.38
N LEU A 199 9.57 1.23 -1.90
CA LEU A 199 8.19 1.57 -1.54
C LEU A 199 7.95 1.41 -0.03
N TYR A 200 8.44 0.33 0.58
CA TYR A 200 8.28 0.13 2.02
C TYR A 200 9.04 1.17 2.86
N VAL A 201 10.22 1.61 2.41
CA VAL A 201 10.94 2.73 3.05
C VAL A 201 10.11 4.02 2.94
N ARG A 202 9.62 4.35 1.75
CA ARG A 202 8.78 5.54 1.51
C ARG A 202 7.50 5.52 2.35
N VAL A 203 6.80 4.39 2.43
CA VAL A 203 5.61 4.26 3.29
C VAL A 203 5.93 4.50 4.76
N ASN A 204 7.07 3.99 5.25
CA ASN A 204 7.51 4.24 6.62
C ASN A 204 7.79 5.72 6.88
N GLU A 205 8.44 6.41 5.94
CA GLU A 205 8.72 7.85 6.03
C GLU A 205 7.42 8.65 6.06
N LEU A 206 6.49 8.37 5.14
CA LEU A 206 5.18 9.03 5.06
C LEU A 206 4.35 8.81 6.33
N CYS A 207 4.33 7.59 6.87
CA CYS A 207 3.62 7.30 8.11
C CYS A 207 4.27 7.98 9.32
N LYS A 208 5.59 8.08 9.36
CA LYS A 208 6.31 8.80 10.43
C LYS A 208 6.03 10.30 10.40
N GLU A 209 5.90 10.88 9.20
CA GLU A 209 5.53 12.28 9.03
C GLU A 209 4.07 12.56 9.42
N ALA A 210 3.15 11.66 9.04
CA ALA A 210 1.72 11.81 9.32
C ALA A 210 1.33 11.44 10.75
N PHE A 211 2.01 10.44 11.34
CA PHE A 211 1.70 9.86 12.65
C PHE A 211 2.99 9.75 13.50
N PRO A 212 3.54 10.88 14.01
CA PRO A 212 4.85 10.90 14.68
C PRO A 212 4.95 10.03 15.94
N ASP A 213 3.82 9.77 16.59
CA ASP A 213 3.73 8.95 17.80
C ASP A 213 3.67 7.43 17.50
N GLU A 214 3.47 7.04 16.24
CA GLU A 214 3.43 5.63 15.81
C GLU A 214 4.81 5.14 15.35
N SER A 215 5.11 3.87 15.63
CA SER A 215 6.32 3.22 15.11
C SER A 215 6.19 2.96 13.59
N PRO A 216 7.31 2.91 12.83
CA PRO A 216 7.24 2.65 11.40
C PRO A 216 6.55 1.31 11.11
N PRO A 217 5.50 1.29 10.27
CA PRO A 217 4.62 0.13 10.18
C PRO A 217 5.26 -1.10 9.52
N LEU A 218 6.29 -0.93 8.69
CA LEU A 218 6.83 -1.99 7.84
C LEU A 218 8.29 -2.29 8.17
N HIS A 219 8.65 -3.58 8.13
CA HIS A 219 10.04 -3.99 7.99
C HIS A 219 10.39 -4.07 6.50
N SER A 220 11.03 -3.03 5.95
CA SER A 220 11.28 -2.96 4.49
C SER A 220 12.04 -4.16 3.94
N TRP A 221 12.95 -4.77 4.73
CA TRP A 221 13.69 -5.95 4.31
C TRP A 221 12.84 -7.24 4.26
N TRP A 222 11.65 -7.26 4.87
CA TRP A 222 10.73 -8.41 4.75
C TRP A 222 10.19 -8.59 3.33
N ALA A 223 10.35 -7.60 2.44
CA ALA A 223 10.07 -7.77 1.01
C ALA A 223 10.85 -8.94 0.40
N VAL A 224 12.04 -9.23 0.93
CA VAL A 224 12.96 -10.26 0.42
C VAL A 224 12.66 -11.65 1.01
N LEU A 225 11.78 -11.73 2.02
CA LEU A 225 11.42 -13.00 2.61
C LEU A 225 10.52 -13.81 1.67
N PRO A 226 10.62 -15.14 1.67
CA PRO A 226 9.74 -15.97 0.87
C PRO A 226 8.29 -15.88 1.36
N PRO A 227 7.31 -16.22 0.49
CA PRO A 227 5.94 -16.44 0.91
C PRO A 227 5.84 -17.39 2.11
N PRO A 228 4.96 -17.09 3.09
CA PRO A 228 3.93 -16.04 3.08
C PRO A 228 4.35 -14.68 3.67
N MET A 229 5.62 -14.48 4.04
CA MET A 229 6.02 -13.27 4.79
C MET A 229 6.01 -12.00 3.95
N ASP A 230 6.33 -12.09 2.67
CA ASP A 230 6.19 -10.99 1.71
C ASP A 230 4.73 -10.52 1.59
N VAL A 231 3.77 -11.44 1.55
CA VAL A 231 2.33 -11.17 1.53
C VAL A 231 1.90 -10.46 2.80
N VAL A 232 2.38 -10.91 3.97
CA VAL A 232 2.10 -10.26 5.26
C VAL A 232 2.47 -8.78 5.23
N VAL A 233 3.68 -8.44 4.77
CA VAL A 233 4.13 -7.04 4.70
C VAL A 233 3.44 -6.28 3.58
N GLY A 234 3.13 -6.94 2.47
CA GLY A 234 2.34 -6.36 1.39
C GLY A 234 0.96 -5.90 1.88
N LEU A 235 0.25 -6.73 2.64
CA LEU A 235 -1.06 -6.38 3.21
C LEU A 235 -0.97 -5.25 4.23
N ARG A 236 0.04 -5.26 5.11
CA ARG A 236 0.33 -4.12 6.00
C ARG A 236 0.55 -2.84 5.20
N GLN A 237 1.35 -2.89 4.13
CA GLN A 237 1.62 -1.74 3.29
C GLN A 237 0.33 -1.16 2.69
N VAL A 238 -0.59 -2.00 2.21
CA VAL A 238 -1.89 -1.54 1.69
C VAL A 238 -2.68 -0.81 2.77
N HIS A 239 -2.76 -1.37 3.97
CA HIS A 239 -3.51 -0.78 5.09
C HIS A 239 -2.98 0.62 5.47
N TYR A 240 -1.68 0.73 5.70
CA TYR A 240 -1.08 1.98 6.15
C TYR A 240 -1.06 3.06 5.05
N LEU A 241 -0.96 2.67 3.77
CA LEU A 241 -1.16 3.62 2.67
C LEU A 241 -2.60 4.11 2.59
N ALA A 242 -3.60 3.25 2.80
CA ALA A 242 -4.99 3.67 2.84
C ALA A 242 -5.24 4.68 3.98
N ARG A 243 -4.68 4.42 5.17
CA ARG A 243 -4.71 5.37 6.31
C ARG A 243 -4.05 6.70 5.97
N TYR A 244 -2.87 6.66 5.35
CA TYR A 244 -2.14 7.87 4.94
C TYR A 244 -2.93 8.69 3.90
N SER A 245 -3.45 8.05 2.85
CA SER A 245 -4.25 8.73 1.82
C SER A 245 -5.50 9.38 2.41
N ALA A 246 -6.21 8.68 3.30
CA ALA A 246 -7.37 9.24 4.00
C ALA A 246 -6.98 10.45 4.86
N TYR A 247 -5.88 10.35 5.61
CA TYR A 247 -5.35 11.46 6.41
C TYR A 247 -5.03 12.70 5.58
N VAL A 248 -4.32 12.53 4.46
CA VAL A 248 -3.95 13.67 3.57
C VAL A 248 -5.18 14.31 2.94
N ARG A 249 -6.24 13.55 2.69
CA ARG A 249 -7.50 14.06 2.14
C ARG A 249 -8.45 14.62 3.21
N GLY A 250 -8.15 14.44 4.49
CA GLY A 250 -9.07 14.78 5.58
C GLY A 250 -10.33 13.88 5.59
N GLU A 251 -10.24 12.69 5.01
CA GLU A 251 -11.31 11.70 4.95
C GLU A 251 -11.26 10.80 6.20
N GLN A 252 -12.42 10.35 6.66
CA GLN A 252 -12.49 9.26 7.65
C GLN A 252 -12.47 7.94 6.90
N LEU A 253 -11.51 7.08 7.24
CA LEU A 253 -11.48 5.71 6.76
C LEU A 253 -12.38 4.87 7.67
N ASP A 254 -13.38 4.20 7.09
CA ASP A 254 -14.17 3.20 7.81
C ASP A 254 -13.26 2.05 8.26
N GLU A 255 -13.60 1.44 9.40
CA GLU A 255 -12.84 0.31 9.97
C GLU A 255 -12.71 -0.83 8.93
N ASP A 256 -11.48 -1.20 8.60
CA ASP A 256 -11.22 -2.29 7.66
C ASP A 256 -11.31 -3.62 8.40
N VAL A 257 -12.49 -4.23 8.37
CA VAL A 257 -12.80 -5.51 9.04
C VAL A 257 -11.75 -6.59 8.72
N VAL A 258 -11.17 -6.58 7.51
CA VAL A 258 -10.12 -7.53 7.15
C VAL A 258 -8.83 -7.28 7.92
N ALA A 259 -8.43 -6.02 8.06
CA ALA A 259 -7.20 -5.64 8.77
C ALA A 259 -7.34 -5.73 10.30
N GLU A 260 -8.53 -5.43 10.82
CA GLU A 260 -8.76 -5.26 12.26
C GLU A 260 -9.39 -6.51 12.91
N GLU A 261 -10.32 -7.17 12.21
CA GLU A 261 -11.02 -8.33 12.76
C GLU A 261 -10.41 -9.64 12.30
N TYR A 262 -10.24 -9.84 10.99
CA TYR A 262 -9.86 -11.13 10.41
C TYR A 262 -8.37 -11.43 10.46
N PHE A 263 -7.51 -10.46 10.18
CA PHE A 263 -6.05 -10.62 10.14
C PHE A 263 -5.35 -9.52 10.96
N PRO A 264 -5.34 -9.63 12.30
CA PRO A 264 -4.86 -8.56 13.19
C PRO A 264 -3.43 -8.11 12.93
N PHE A 265 -2.59 -8.98 12.36
CA PHE A 265 -1.22 -8.65 11.98
C PHE A 265 -1.16 -7.53 10.94
N ILE A 266 -2.24 -7.21 10.22
CA ILE A 266 -2.25 -6.13 9.22
C ILE A 266 -2.25 -4.76 9.91
N ALA A 267 -3.11 -4.57 10.90
CA ALA A 267 -3.26 -3.30 11.62
C ALA A 267 -2.38 -3.17 12.89
N SER A 268 -1.80 -4.28 13.36
CA SER A 268 -0.98 -4.27 14.60
C SER A 268 0.25 -3.36 14.52
N GLU A 269 0.73 -2.88 15.67
CA GLU A 269 2.03 -2.21 15.76
C GLU A 269 3.16 -3.09 15.19
N ARG A 270 4.25 -2.43 14.79
CA ARG A 270 5.43 -3.11 14.23
C ARG A 270 5.89 -4.25 15.15
N PHE A 271 6.06 -5.43 14.58
CA PHE A 271 6.51 -6.63 15.29
C PHE A 271 7.65 -7.32 14.53
N THR A 272 8.49 -8.04 15.28
CA THR A 272 9.60 -8.85 14.77
C THR A 272 9.13 -10.21 14.24
N LEU A 273 9.97 -10.91 13.47
CA LEU A 273 9.67 -12.28 13.04
C LEU A 273 9.47 -13.22 14.23
N ALA A 274 10.25 -13.03 15.29
CA ALA A 274 10.10 -13.82 16.51
C ALA A 274 8.73 -13.57 17.16
N GLU A 275 8.31 -12.32 17.31
CA GLU A 275 6.99 -11.99 17.85
C GLU A 275 5.87 -12.51 16.95
N PHE A 276 6.02 -12.41 15.62
CA PHE A 276 5.06 -12.99 14.69
C PHE A 276 4.90 -14.50 14.94
N VAL A 277 5.99 -15.24 15.03
CA VAL A 277 5.94 -16.70 15.24
C VAL A 277 5.43 -17.07 16.64
N ARG A 278 5.72 -16.26 17.66
CA ARG A 278 5.39 -16.54 19.06
C ARG A 278 3.98 -16.11 19.47
N GLU A 279 3.38 -15.15 18.75
CA GLU A 279 2.08 -14.57 19.09
C GLU A 279 1.02 -14.95 18.05
N PRO A 280 0.55 -16.21 18.04
CA PRO A 280 -0.44 -16.68 17.06
C PRO A 280 -1.74 -15.87 17.11
N LYS A 281 -2.05 -15.23 18.24
CA LYS A 281 -3.16 -14.27 18.39
C LYS A 281 -3.16 -13.10 17.40
N ARG A 282 -2.02 -12.81 16.77
CA ARG A 282 -1.91 -11.80 15.72
C ARG A 282 -2.33 -12.31 14.35
N TRP A 283 -2.39 -13.62 14.13
CA TRP A 283 -2.51 -14.17 12.78
C TRP A 283 -3.93 -14.07 12.23
N PHE A 284 -4.90 -14.58 12.99
CA PHE A 284 -6.27 -14.72 12.54
C PHE A 284 -7.27 -14.36 13.64
N ALA A 285 -8.50 -14.04 13.26
CA ALA A 285 -9.59 -13.83 14.22
C ALA A 285 -9.77 -15.01 15.20
N PHE A 286 -9.67 -16.25 14.70
CA PHE A 286 -9.91 -17.45 15.50
C PHE A 286 -8.73 -17.84 16.41
N THR A 287 -7.56 -17.21 16.24
CA THR A 287 -6.39 -17.42 17.12
C THR A 287 -6.29 -16.38 18.22
N LYS A 288 -7.21 -15.39 18.29
CA LYS A 288 -7.15 -14.26 19.25
C LYS A 288 -7.05 -14.70 20.71
N ASP A 289 -7.68 -15.80 21.06
CA ASP A 289 -7.71 -16.34 22.43
C ASP A 289 -6.59 -17.37 22.68
N TRP A 290 -5.68 -17.57 21.73
CA TRP A 290 -4.57 -18.51 21.90
C TRP A 290 -3.49 -17.88 22.76
N ASP A 291 -2.97 -18.67 23.70
CA ASP A 291 -1.79 -18.29 24.45
C ASP A 291 -0.60 -18.09 23.50
N ASN A 292 0.31 -17.20 23.92
CA ASN A 292 1.60 -17.11 23.27
C ASN A 292 2.25 -18.51 23.31
N TRP A 293 2.82 -18.92 22.20
CA TRP A 293 3.70 -20.07 22.24
C TRP A 293 4.94 -19.62 23.01
N TRP A 294 5.40 -20.48 23.93
CA TRP A 294 6.59 -20.34 24.80
C TRP A 294 6.48 -19.28 25.91
#